data_AF-A0A2C6MGT9-F1
#
_entry.id   AF-A0A2C6MGT9-F1
#
_cell.length_a   1.000
_cell.length_b   1.000
_cell.length_c   1.000
_cell.angle_alpha   90.00
_cell.angle_beta   90.00
_cell.angle_gamma   90.00
#
_symmetry.space_group_name_H-M   'P 1'
#
loop_
_entity.id
_entity.type
_entity.pdbx_description
1 polymer ?
#
loop_
_entity_poly.entity_id
_entity_poly.type
_entity_poly.pdbx_seq_one_letter_code
_entity_poly.pdbx_strand_id
1 'polypeptide(L)'
;MEKFFEKMKEYLGMETEISYEEFEAYYQDVIHFLNKDYLTLNQEEAIKGRFILSILMSNSEDRSKRNKTLAKKYKKIYEKCHLWAEAITLRLLKMGLTKDQIVQAEKELSDSI
;
A
#
# COMPACT_ATOMS: atom_id res chain seq x y z
N MET A 1 -8.97 4.07 -7.08
CA MET A 1 -8.26 3.19 -6.13
C MET A 1 -8.83 1.77 -6.09
N GLU A 2 -10.14 1.60 -6.26
CA GLU A 2 -10.85 0.32 -6.08
C GLU A 2 -10.21 -0.91 -6.73
N LYS A 3 -9.85 -0.83 -8.02
CA LYS A 3 -9.23 -1.96 -8.74
C LYS A 3 -7.97 -2.52 -8.05
N PHE A 4 -7.19 -1.65 -7.41
CA PHE A 4 -5.99 -2.05 -6.69
C PHE A 4 -6.35 -2.73 -5.37
N PHE A 5 -7.36 -2.20 -4.69
CA PHE A 5 -7.86 -2.80 -3.45
C PHE A 5 -8.41 -4.21 -3.70
N GLU A 6 -9.22 -4.40 -4.74
CA GLU A 6 -9.71 -5.73 -5.13
C GLU A 6 -8.57 -6.71 -5.41
N LYS A 7 -7.54 -6.28 -6.17
CA LYS A 7 -6.38 -7.13 -6.43
C LYS A 7 -5.55 -7.42 -5.16
N MET A 8 -5.46 -6.46 -4.24
CA MET A 8 -4.80 -6.67 -2.94
C MET A 8 -5.52 -7.75 -2.12
N LYS A 9 -6.86 -7.75 -2.10
CA LYS A 9 -7.62 -8.80 -1.41
C LYS A 9 -7.35 -10.18 -1.98
N GLU A 10 -7.29 -10.29 -3.31
CA GLU A 10 -6.91 -11.53 -3.98
C GLU A 10 -5.54 -12.03 -3.49
N TYR A 11 -4.52 -11.16 -3.47
CA TYR A 11 -3.19 -11.53 -2.98
C TYR A 11 -3.16 -11.92 -1.50
N LEU A 12 -3.93 -11.22 -0.64
CA LEU A 12 -3.99 -11.55 0.78
C LEU A 12 -4.69 -12.88 1.07
N GLY A 13 -5.56 -13.34 0.16
CA GLY A 13 -6.20 -14.66 0.24
C GLY A 13 -5.36 -15.80 -0.34
N MET A 14 -4.17 -15.55 -0.89
CA MET A 14 -3.33 -16.59 -1.47
C MET A 14 -2.52 -17.34 -0.42
N GLU A 15 -2.39 -18.66 -0.58
CA GLU A 15 -1.52 -19.50 0.26
C GLU A 15 -0.03 -19.40 -0.14
N THR A 16 0.25 -18.89 -1.33
CA THR A 16 1.60 -18.83 -1.90
C THR A 16 2.05 -17.39 -2.16
N GLU A 17 3.32 -17.10 -1.87
CA GLU A 17 3.94 -15.81 -2.14
C GLU A 17 4.11 -15.58 -3.66
N ILE A 18 3.63 -14.45 -4.18
CA ILE A 18 3.82 -14.05 -5.58
C ILE A 18 5.30 -13.78 -5.92
N SER A 19 5.66 -13.90 -7.19
CA SER A 19 7.01 -13.60 -7.70
C SER A 19 7.43 -12.14 -7.45
N TYR A 20 8.74 -11.85 -7.57
CA TYR A 20 9.23 -10.49 -7.50
C TYR A 20 8.65 -9.62 -8.62
N GLU A 21 8.60 -10.17 -9.84
CA GLU A 21 8.15 -9.47 -11.04
C GLU A 21 6.69 -9.05 -10.91
N GLU A 22 5.84 -9.94 -10.39
CA GLU A 22 4.42 -9.65 -10.14
C GLU A 22 4.24 -8.64 -8.99
N PHE A 23 5.02 -8.78 -7.91
CA PHE A 23 5.02 -7.83 -6.80
C PHE A 23 5.45 -6.43 -7.25
N GLU A 24 6.53 -6.34 -8.03
CA GLU A 24 7.05 -5.09 -8.60
C GLU A 24 6.04 -4.46 -9.55
N ALA A 25 5.42 -5.23 -10.45
CA ALA A 25 4.43 -4.73 -11.39
C ALA A 25 3.23 -4.11 -10.65
N TYR A 26 2.67 -4.82 -9.66
CA TYR A 26 1.55 -4.30 -8.88
C TYR A 26 1.93 -3.01 -8.12
N TYR A 27 3.11 -2.98 -7.49
CA TYR A 27 3.63 -1.77 -6.85
C TYR A 27 3.74 -0.61 -7.85
N GLN A 28 4.32 -0.83 -9.04
CA GLN A 28 4.48 0.22 -10.05
C GLN A 28 3.14 0.79 -10.51
N ASP A 29 2.12 -0.06 -10.70
CA ASP A 29 0.80 0.41 -11.11
C ASP A 29 0.11 1.25 -10.02
N VAL A 30 0.26 0.87 -8.74
CA VAL A 30 -0.23 1.68 -7.60
C VAL A 30 0.48 3.03 -7.58
N ILE A 31 1.81 3.06 -7.70
CA ILE A 31 2.58 4.32 -7.72
C ILE A 31 2.22 5.16 -8.94
N HIS A 32 2.03 4.56 -10.11
CA HIS A 32 1.60 5.28 -11.31
C HIS A 32 0.24 5.95 -11.12
N PHE A 33 -0.72 5.23 -10.56
CA PHE A 33 -2.04 5.78 -10.22
C PHE A 33 -1.92 6.93 -9.22
N LEU A 34 -1.14 6.78 -8.14
CA LEU A 34 -0.95 7.84 -7.16
C LEU A 34 -0.28 9.08 -7.78
N ASN A 35 0.71 8.94 -8.66
CA ASN A 35 1.30 10.10 -9.34
C ASN A 35 0.27 10.89 -10.15
N LYS A 36 -0.74 10.21 -10.72
CA LYS A 36 -1.73 10.83 -11.60
C LYS A 36 -2.95 11.37 -10.85
N ASP A 37 -3.52 10.56 -9.97
CA ASP A 37 -4.88 10.74 -9.42
C ASP A 37 -4.87 10.99 -7.90
N TYR A 38 -3.69 11.13 -7.27
CA TYR A 38 -3.59 11.33 -5.81
C TYR A 38 -4.42 12.51 -5.30
N LEU A 39 -4.48 13.63 -6.02
CA LEU A 39 -5.23 14.82 -5.59
C LEU A 39 -6.75 14.68 -5.73
N THR A 40 -7.24 13.65 -6.42
CA THR A 40 -8.66 13.43 -6.68
C THR A 40 -9.29 12.36 -5.79
N LEU A 41 -8.49 11.58 -5.05
CA LEU A 41 -9.06 10.51 -4.21
C LEU A 41 -10.00 11.11 -3.16
N ASN A 42 -11.17 10.51 -3.00
CA ASN A 42 -12.00 10.81 -1.83
C ASN A 42 -11.38 10.18 -0.55
N GLN A 43 -12.03 10.40 0.59
CA GLN A 43 -11.53 9.90 1.88
C GLN A 43 -11.42 8.36 1.92
N GLU A 44 -12.45 7.65 1.44
CA GLU A 44 -12.47 6.18 1.41
C GLU A 44 -11.33 5.64 0.53
N GLU A 45 -11.18 6.19 -0.68
CA GLU A 45 -10.11 5.83 -1.60
C GLU A 45 -8.73 6.14 -1.04
N ALA A 46 -8.58 7.24 -0.30
CA ALA A 46 -7.33 7.59 0.36
C ALA A 46 -7.01 6.59 1.49
N ILE A 47 -7.99 6.16 2.28
CA ILE A 47 -7.80 5.10 3.30
C ILE A 47 -7.37 3.78 2.63
N LYS A 48 -8.08 3.34 1.58
CA LYS A 48 -7.70 2.14 0.81
C LYS A 48 -6.29 2.25 0.25
N GLY A 49 -5.93 3.41 -0.30
CA GLY A 49 -4.58 3.67 -0.81
C GLY A 49 -3.51 3.57 0.27
N ARG A 50 -3.76 4.12 1.46
CA ARG A 50 -2.84 4.03 2.60
C ARG A 50 -2.66 2.59 3.07
N PHE A 51 -3.77 1.84 3.17
CA PHE A 51 -3.75 0.42 3.53
C PHE A 51 -2.91 -0.41 2.54
N ILE A 52 -3.11 -0.21 1.23
CA ILE A 52 -2.31 -0.90 0.20
C ILE A 52 -0.81 -0.61 0.38
N LEU A 53 -0.45 0.64 0.64
CA LEU A 53 0.95 1.02 0.85
C LEU A 53 1.54 0.41 2.11
N SER A 54 0.76 0.29 3.20
CA SER A 54 1.23 -0.34 4.44
C SER A 54 1.53 -1.83 4.26
N ILE A 55 0.69 -2.56 3.50
CA ILE A 55 0.94 -3.95 3.11
C ILE A 55 2.20 -4.05 2.23
N LEU A 56 2.32 -3.22 1.20
CA LEU A 56 3.50 -3.19 0.33
C LEU A 56 4.79 -2.91 1.12
N MET A 57 4.74 -2.00 2.10
CA MET A 57 5.86 -1.71 2.99
C MET A 57 6.24 -2.94 3.82
N SER A 58 5.28 -3.50 4.56
CA SER A 58 5.53 -4.65 5.44
C SER A 58 6.10 -5.84 4.65
N ASN A 59 5.49 -6.15 3.50
CA ASN A 59 5.91 -7.28 2.67
C ASN A 59 7.27 -7.04 2.01
N SER A 60 7.54 -5.82 1.53
CA SER A 60 8.87 -5.45 1.01
C SER A 60 9.94 -5.54 2.08
N GLU A 61 9.65 -5.07 3.30
CA GLU A 61 10.60 -5.11 4.39
C GLU A 61 10.96 -6.57 4.75
N ASP A 62 9.96 -7.43 4.92
CA ASP A 62 10.17 -8.85 5.22
C ASP A 62 10.94 -9.57 4.10
N ARG A 63 10.51 -9.41 2.84
CA ARG A 63 11.22 -10.01 1.68
C ARG A 63 12.65 -9.50 1.56
N SER A 64 12.92 -8.24 1.90
CA SER A 64 14.28 -7.69 1.89
C SER A 64 15.22 -8.36 2.90
N LYS A 65 14.68 -8.83 4.03
CA LYS A 65 15.43 -9.55 5.07
C LYS A 65 15.69 -11.00 4.66
N ARG A 66 14.75 -11.64 3.95
CA ARG A 66 14.85 -13.06 3.54
C ARG A 66 15.55 -13.29 2.20
N ASN A 67 15.53 -12.33 1.27
CA ASN A 67 16.13 -12.46 -0.06
C ASN A 67 17.31 -11.50 -0.29
N LYS A 68 18.53 -11.99 -0.10
CA LYS A 68 19.77 -11.18 -0.22
C LYS A 68 19.98 -10.63 -1.64
N THR A 69 19.61 -11.37 -2.68
CA THR A 69 19.81 -10.97 -4.09
C THR A 69 18.92 -9.78 -4.47
N LEU A 70 17.68 -9.77 -3.98
CA LEU A 70 16.70 -8.72 -4.29
C LEU A 70 16.52 -7.69 -3.17
N ALA A 71 17.27 -7.81 -2.07
CA ALA A 71 17.13 -6.96 -0.88
C ALA A 71 17.13 -5.46 -1.20
N LYS A 72 18.04 -5.01 -2.07
CA LYS A 72 18.13 -3.59 -2.47
C LYS A 72 16.88 -3.13 -3.24
N LYS A 73 16.29 -4.00 -4.05
CA LYS A 73 15.07 -3.70 -4.81
C LYS A 73 13.88 -3.56 -3.88
N TYR A 74 13.69 -4.52 -2.97
CA TYR A 74 12.63 -4.44 -1.96
C TYR A 74 12.75 -3.22 -1.04
N LYS A 75 13.97 -2.87 -0.60
CA LYS A 75 14.18 -1.64 0.20
C LYS A 75 13.73 -0.38 -0.52
N LYS A 76 13.99 -0.27 -1.83
CA LYS A 76 13.50 0.87 -2.63
C LYS A 76 11.98 0.91 -2.73
N ILE A 77 11.33 -0.25 -2.85
CA ILE A 77 9.86 -0.33 -2.85
C ILE A 77 9.33 0.16 -1.50
N TYR A 78 9.89 -0.32 -0.39
CA TYR A 78 9.56 0.16 0.95
C TYR A 78 9.67 1.68 1.07
N GLU A 79 10.82 2.24 0.70
CA GLU A 79 11.09 3.69 0.80
C GLU A 79 10.08 4.51 -0.03
N LYS A 80 9.76 4.05 -1.24
CA LYS A 80 8.80 4.73 -2.10
C LYS A 80 7.37 4.64 -1.55
N CYS A 81 6.98 3.47 -1.03
CA CYS A 81 5.67 3.29 -0.42
C CYS A 81 5.52 4.11 0.87
N HIS A 82 6.57 4.20 1.69
CA HIS A 82 6.60 5.03 2.90
C HIS A 82 6.32 6.49 2.58
N LEU A 83 7.04 7.06 1.60
CA LEU A 83 6.83 8.44 1.15
C LEU A 83 5.36 8.70 0.77
N TRP A 84 4.75 7.77 0.02
CA TRP A 84 3.35 7.90 -0.38
C TRP A 84 2.38 7.69 0.77
N ALA A 85 2.68 6.79 1.72
CA ALA A 85 1.85 6.57 2.89
C ALA A 85 1.83 7.83 3.77
N GLU A 86 2.96 8.52 3.93
CA GLU A 86 3.05 9.81 4.60
C GLU A 86 2.23 10.88 3.86
N ALA A 87 2.36 10.97 2.53
CA ALA A 87 1.59 11.92 1.72
C ALA A 87 0.07 11.71 1.87
N ILE A 88 -0.39 10.46 1.75
CA ILE A 88 -1.80 10.12 1.93
C ILE A 88 -2.26 10.39 3.37
N THR A 89 -1.44 10.06 4.37
CA THR A 89 -1.75 10.39 5.77
C THR A 89 -1.98 11.89 5.93
N LEU A 90 -1.08 12.73 5.41
CA LEU A 90 -1.23 14.19 5.47
C LEU A 90 -2.50 14.67 4.78
N ARG A 91 -2.90 14.05 3.66
CA ARG A 91 -4.14 14.38 2.96
C ARG A 91 -5.38 13.99 3.75
N LEU A 92 -5.40 12.81 4.38
CA LEU A 92 -6.48 12.37 5.27
C LEU A 92 -6.61 13.29 6.49
N LEU A 93 -5.50 13.72 7.08
CA LEU A 93 -5.51 14.72 8.15
C LEU A 93 -6.14 16.05 7.68
N LYS A 94 -5.80 16.50 6.47
CA LYS A 94 -6.43 17.70 5.85
C LYS A 94 -7.91 17.52 5.51
N MET A 95 -8.38 16.29 5.34
CA MET A 95 -9.79 15.94 5.18
C MET A 95 -10.54 15.88 6.52
N GLY A 96 -9.86 16.06 7.66
CA GLY A 96 -10.47 16.13 8.98
C GLY A 96 -10.35 14.86 9.82
N LEU A 97 -9.60 13.85 9.36
CA LEU A 97 -9.39 12.62 10.14
C LEU A 97 -8.30 12.83 11.19
N THR A 98 -8.41 12.12 12.30
CA THR A 98 -7.31 11.93 13.24
C THR A 98 -6.46 10.72 12.84
N LYS A 99 -5.24 10.63 13.38
CA LYS A 99 -4.39 9.44 13.16
C LYS A 99 -5.08 8.16 13.63
N ASP A 100 -5.76 8.21 14.77
CA ASP A 100 -6.46 7.05 15.33
C ASP A 100 -7.62 6.60 14.44
N GLN A 101 -8.37 7.54 13.85
CA GLN A 101 -9.41 7.22 12.87
C GLN A 101 -8.85 6.56 11.61
N ILE A 102 -7.68 7.02 11.13
CA ILE A 102 -7.01 6.39 9.98
C ILE A 102 -6.62 4.96 10.32
N VAL A 103 -5.97 4.74 11.47
CA VAL A 103 -5.56 3.40 11.93
C VAL A 103 -6.77 2.49 12.13
N GLN A 104 -7.84 3.00 12.74
CA GLN A 104 -9.07 2.25 12.95
C GLN A 104 -9.73 1.84 11.62
N ALA A 105 -9.81 2.76 10.65
CA ALA A 105 -10.36 2.46 9.34
C ALA A 105 -9.52 1.44 8.56
N GLU A 106 -8.19 1.49 8.68
CA GLU A 106 -7.32 0.46 8.10
C GLU A 106 -7.49 -0.90 8.77
N LYS A 107 -7.69 -0.93 10.09
CA LYS A 107 -8.00 -2.16 10.82
C LYS A 107 -9.32 -2.75 10.34
N GLU A 108 -10.36 -1.94 10.18
CA GLU A 108 -11.65 -2.37 9.65
C GLU A 108 -11.54 -2.93 8.23
N LEU A 109 -10.73 -2.32 7.36
CA LEU A 109 -10.42 -2.89 6.05
C LEU A 109 -9.74 -4.25 6.18
N SER A 110 -8.73 -4.37 7.04
CA SER A 110 -8.03 -5.64 7.27
C SER A 110 -8.95 -6.74 7.80
N ASP A 111 -9.87 -6.41 8.71
CA ASP A 111 -10.81 -7.37 9.31
C ASP A 111 -11.91 -7.80 8.32
N SER A 112 -12.10 -7.06 7.22
CA SER A 112 -13.12 -7.33 6.19
C SER A 112 -12.64 -8.24 5.05
N ILE A 113 -11.36 -8.61 5.06
CA ILE A 113 -10.70 -9.45 4.04
C ILE A 113 -10.54 -10.85 4.61
#